data_AF-A0A923ML59-F1
#
_entry.id   AF-A0A923ML59-F1
#
_cell.length_a   1.000
_cell.length_b   1.000
_cell.length_c   1.000
_cell.angle_alpha   90.00
_cell.angle_beta   90.00
_cell.angle_gamma   90.00
#
_symmetry.space_group_name_H-M   'P 1'
#
loop_
_entity.id
_entity.type
_entity.pdbx_description
1 polymer ?
#
loop_
_entity_poly.entity_id
_entity_poly.type
_entity_poly.pdbx_seq_one_letter_code
_entity_poly.pdbx_strand_id
1 'polypeptide(L)'
;MEKKYVDIINEGKKDGKTIEEINKLLKEAGANFHLNADGGTEGWTEAEMAEGFIPAEEKPKDAQRTVDMRRREDLAGTKQIQWIPGGKFEVEYDELGYAKSAVRVND
;
A
#
# COMPACT_ATOMS: atom_id res chain seq x y z
N MET A 1 -24.92 -20.15 -26.55
CA MET A 1 -25.29 -18.73 -26.69
C MET A 1 -24.94 -18.31 -28.10
N GLU A 2 -25.94 -17.89 -28.88
CA GLU A 2 -25.71 -17.36 -30.23
C GLU A 2 -24.76 -16.17 -30.17
N LYS A 3 -23.80 -16.13 -31.10
CA LYS A 3 -22.75 -15.10 -31.20
C LYS A 3 -23.29 -13.73 -31.64
N LYS A 4 -24.61 -13.52 -31.66
CA LYS A 4 -25.32 -12.33 -32.14
C LYS A 4 -24.70 -11.01 -31.68
N TYR A 5 -24.37 -10.87 -30.39
CA TYR A 5 -23.78 -9.63 -29.88
C TYR A 5 -22.31 -9.46 -30.29
N VAL A 6 -21.55 -10.55 -30.35
CA VAL A 6 -20.15 -10.55 -30.80
C VAL A 6 -20.07 -10.17 -32.28
N ASP A 7 -20.99 -10.70 -33.08
CA ASP A 7 -21.06 -10.40 -34.51
C ASP A 7 -21.40 -8.92 -34.75
N ILE A 8 -22.39 -8.36 -34.04
CA ILE A 8 -22.74 -6.92 -34.08
C ILE A 8 -21.54 -6.03 -33.75
N ILE A 9 -20.76 -6.39 -32.71
CA ILE A 9 -19.59 -5.60 -32.30
C ILE A 9 -18.47 -5.69 -33.34
N ASN A 10 -18.20 -6.89 -33.86
CA ASN A 10 -17.11 -7.10 -34.82
C ASN A 10 -17.42 -6.47 -36.18
N GLU A 11 -18.64 -6.64 -36.68
CA GLU A 11 -19.09 -6.02 -37.92
C GLU A 11 -19.14 -4.50 -37.79
N GLY A 12 -19.72 -3.98 -36.71
CA GLY A 12 -19.75 -2.55 -36.43
C GLY A 12 -18.35 -1.92 -36.39
N LYS A 13 -17.38 -2.58 -35.73
CA LYS A 13 -15.99 -2.13 -35.72
C LYS A 13 -15.33 -2.21 -37.10
N LYS A 14 -15.58 -3.28 -37.85
CA LYS A 14 -15.04 -3.47 -39.20
C LYS A 14 -15.56 -2.44 -40.20
N ASP A 15 -16.84 -2.05 -40.06
CA ASP A 15 -17.51 -1.06 -40.88
C ASP A 15 -17.20 0.39 -40.45
N GLY A 16 -16.44 0.57 -39.37
CA GLY A 16 -16.07 1.89 -38.86
C GLY A 16 -17.21 2.65 -38.18
N LYS A 17 -18.26 1.95 -37.71
CA LYS A 17 -19.37 2.55 -36.97
C LYS A 17 -18.91 3.13 -35.65
N THR A 18 -19.56 4.19 -35.19
CA THR A 18 -19.30 4.76 -33.87
C THR A 18 -19.80 3.81 -32.77
N ILE A 19 -19.26 3.98 -31.56
CA ILE A 19 -19.69 3.17 -30.41
C ILE A 19 -21.17 3.38 -30.09
N GLU A 20 -21.71 4.58 -30.32
CA GLU A 20 -23.14 4.88 -30.18
C GLU A 20 -24.01 4.07 -31.16
N GLU A 21 -23.58 3.98 -32.42
CA GLU A 21 -24.28 3.19 -33.45
C GLU A 21 -24.26 1.70 -33.11
N ILE A 22 -23.13 1.19 -32.64
CA ILE A 22 -23.00 -0.21 -32.19
C ILE A 22 -23.90 -0.47 -30.97
N ASN A 23 -23.94 0.45 -30.00
CA ASN A 23 -24.80 0.33 -28.82
C ASN A 23 -26.29 0.34 -29.16
N LYS A 24 -26.69 1.11 -30.17
CA LYS A 24 -28.07 1.09 -30.68
C LYS A 24 -28.44 -0.28 -31.24
N LEU A 25 -27.56 -0.87 -32.07
CA LEU A 25 -27.74 -2.22 -32.63
C LEU A 25 -27.77 -3.30 -31.54
N LEU A 26 -26.92 -3.17 -30.52
CA LEU A 26 -26.91 -4.07 -29.36
C LEU A 26 -28.23 -3.99 -28.58
N LYS A 27 -28.77 -2.78 -28.34
CA LYS A 27 -30.06 -2.58 -27.66
C LYS A 27 -31.23 -3.14 -28.47
N GLU A 28 -31.26 -2.91 -29.77
CA GLU A 28 -32.25 -3.48 -30.70
C GLU A 28 -32.16 -5.01 -30.73
N ALA A 29 -30.96 -5.57 -30.58
CA ALA A 29 -30.73 -6.99 -30.45
C ALA A 29 -31.09 -7.57 -29.06
N GLY A 30 -31.52 -6.73 -28.12
CA GLY A 30 -31.96 -7.10 -26.77
C GLY A 30 -30.85 -7.14 -25.72
N ALA A 31 -29.68 -6.54 -25.98
CA ALA A 31 -28.60 -6.47 -25.00
C ALA A 31 -29.00 -5.55 -23.82
N ASN A 32 -28.70 -5.98 -22.60
CA ASN A 32 -28.84 -5.17 -21.38
C ASN A 32 -27.53 -4.49 -20.94
N PHE A 33 -26.57 -4.36 -21.86
CA PHE A 33 -25.27 -3.74 -21.63
C PHE A 33 -24.94 -2.79 -22.79
N HIS A 34 -23.96 -1.93 -22.60
CA HIS A 34 -23.45 -1.02 -23.62
C HIS A 34 -21.92 -1.00 -23.57
N LEU A 35 -21.31 -0.62 -24.68
CA LEU A 35 -19.88 -0.33 -24.78
C LEU A 35 -19.63 1.13 -24.37
N ASN A 36 -18.59 1.37 -23.58
CA ASN A 36 -18.18 2.72 -23.21
C ASN A 36 -17.43 3.39 -24.38
N ALA A 37 -17.88 4.57 -24.79
CA ALA A 37 -17.28 5.32 -25.90
C ALA A 37 -15.82 5.72 -25.61
N ASP A 38 -15.55 6.06 -24.36
CA ASP A 38 -14.25 6.60 -23.93
C ASP A 38 -13.25 5.50 -23.53
N GLY A 39 -13.65 4.22 -23.57
CA GLY A 39 -12.78 3.10 -23.15
C GLY A 39 -12.33 3.15 -21.69
N GLY A 40 -12.86 4.06 -20.89
CA GLY A 40 -12.50 4.25 -19.50
C GLY A 40 -12.79 3.00 -18.68
N THR A 41 -11.77 2.53 -17.98
CA THR A 41 -11.91 1.61 -16.86
C THR A 41 -12.67 2.31 -15.75
N GLU A 42 -13.81 1.79 -15.33
CA GLU A 42 -14.43 2.19 -14.06
C GLU A 42 -13.42 1.89 -12.93
N GLY A 43 -12.90 2.93 -12.28
CA GLY A 43 -11.87 2.81 -11.26
C GLY A 43 -11.03 4.08 -11.12
N TRP A 44 -9.96 3.97 -10.34
CA TRP A 44 -9.02 5.07 -10.07
C TRP A 44 -8.33 5.51 -11.36
N THR A 45 -8.27 6.83 -11.57
CA THR A 45 -7.57 7.45 -12.70
C THR A 45 -6.06 7.18 -12.62
N GLU A 46 -5.35 7.23 -13.75
CA GLU A 46 -3.89 7.09 -13.76
C GLU A 46 -3.19 8.10 -12.84
N ALA A 47 -3.76 9.30 -12.69
CA ALA A 47 -3.29 10.32 -11.76
C ALA A 47 -3.42 9.85 -10.30
N GLU A 48 -4.56 9.30 -9.91
CA GLU A 48 -4.76 8.77 -8.56
C GLU A 48 -3.91 7.53 -8.28
N MET A 49 -3.67 6.69 -9.29
CA MET A 49 -2.74 5.56 -9.18
C MET A 49 -1.29 6.03 -8.96
N ALA A 50 -0.89 7.14 -9.58
CA ALA A 50 0.43 7.74 -9.40
C ALA A 50 0.59 8.44 -8.04
N GLU A 51 -0.45 9.12 -7.55
CA GLU A 51 -0.45 9.79 -6.25
C GLU A 51 -0.47 8.81 -5.07
N GLY A 52 -1.03 7.60 -5.25
CA GLY A 52 -1.19 6.64 -4.16
C GLY A 52 0.10 6.03 -3.62
N PHE A 53 1.21 6.08 -4.38
CA PHE A 53 2.49 5.50 -3.94
C PHE A 53 3.55 6.58 -3.72
N ILE A 54 3.74 6.96 -2.45
CA ILE A 54 4.82 7.84 -2.02
C ILE A 54 5.98 6.96 -1.56
N PRO A 55 7.06 6.79 -2.36
CA PRO A 55 8.24 6.06 -1.91
C PRO A 55 8.90 6.81 -0.75
N ALA A 56 9.32 6.08 0.29
CA ALA A 56 10.16 6.65 1.32
C ALA A 56 11.53 7.04 0.71
N GLU A 57 12.00 8.26 0.98
CA GLU A 57 13.31 8.74 0.52
C GLU A 57 14.46 7.88 1.04
N GLU A 58 14.31 7.35 2.26
CA GLU A 58 15.27 6.46 2.88
C GLU A 58 14.59 5.16 3.32
N LYS A 59 15.36 4.05 3.24
CA LYS A 59 14.92 2.79 3.84
C LYS A 59 14.76 3.00 5.35
N PRO A 60 13.58 2.69 5.94
CA PRO A 60 13.39 2.86 7.37
C PRO A 60 14.41 2.00 8.13
N LYS A 61 14.98 2.57 9.19
CA LYS A 61 15.84 1.83 10.11
C LYS A 61 15.02 0.72 10.76
N ASP A 62 15.61 -0.46 10.89
CA ASP A 62 14.96 -1.56 11.59
C ASP A 62 14.67 -1.16 13.04
N ALA A 63 13.43 -1.34 13.47
CA ALA A 63 13.04 -1.06 14.84
C ALA A 63 13.79 -1.97 15.81
N GLN A 64 14.29 -1.40 16.90
CA GLN A 64 14.91 -2.18 17.98
C GLN A 64 13.86 -3.09 18.62
N ARG A 65 14.05 -4.40 18.50
CA ARG A 65 13.07 -5.40 19.00
C ARG A 65 13.37 -5.90 20.42
N THR A 66 14.57 -5.67 20.92
CA THR A 66 15.06 -6.17 22.22
C THR A 66 15.81 -5.09 22.98
N VAL A 67 15.79 -5.14 24.31
CA VAL A 67 16.50 -4.18 25.16
C VAL A 67 18.01 -4.34 24.94
N ASP A 68 18.72 -3.25 24.66
CA ASP A 68 20.16 -3.23 24.47
C ASP A 68 20.88 -3.27 25.83
N MET A 69 21.44 -4.43 26.14
CA MET A 69 22.22 -4.70 27.36
C MET A 69 23.73 -4.70 27.12
N ARG A 70 24.20 -4.24 25.94
CA ARG A 70 25.63 -4.18 25.64
C ARG A 70 26.31 -3.09 26.48
N ARG A 71 27.63 -3.22 26.62
CA ARG A 71 28.46 -2.17 27.23
C ARG A 71 28.43 -0.90 26.37
N ARG A 72 28.19 0.23 27.02
CA ARG A 72 28.08 1.57 26.46
C ARG A 72 28.86 2.53 27.35
N GLU A 73 30.13 2.74 27.03
CA GLU A 73 31.02 3.64 27.77
C GLU A 73 30.49 5.08 27.75
N ASP A 74 29.77 5.46 26.69
CA ASP A 74 29.09 6.75 26.53
C ASP A 74 27.93 6.95 27.51
N LEU A 75 27.40 5.88 28.11
CA LEU A 75 26.25 5.89 29.02
C LEU A 75 26.65 5.53 30.46
N ALA A 76 27.95 5.46 30.76
CA ALA A 76 28.47 5.05 32.05
C ALA A 76 27.91 5.90 33.21
N GLY A 77 27.45 5.23 34.28
CA GLY A 77 26.87 5.86 35.45
C GLY A 77 25.49 6.49 35.24
N THR A 78 24.80 6.17 34.13
CA THR A 78 23.49 6.75 33.80
C THR A 78 22.36 5.71 33.78
N LYS A 79 21.12 6.22 33.83
CA LYS A 79 19.89 5.46 33.58
C LYS A 79 19.27 5.93 32.28
N GLN A 80 18.90 5.00 31.41
CA GLN A 80 18.36 5.30 30.08
C GLN A 80 17.03 4.59 29.86
N ILE A 81 16.08 5.29 29.27
CA ILE A 81 14.82 4.69 28.85
C ILE A 81 14.96 4.14 27.44
N GLN A 82 14.75 2.83 27.30
CA GLN A 82 14.67 2.16 26.00
C GLN A 82 13.23 1.77 25.70
N TRP A 83 12.77 2.10 24.49
CA TRP A 83 11.47 1.73 23.97
C TRP A 83 11.61 0.61 22.94
N ILE A 84 10.93 -0.50 23.19
CA ILE A 84 10.82 -1.61 22.25
C ILE A 84 9.33 -1.98 22.09
N PRO A 85 8.93 -2.72 21.04
CA PRO A 85 7.53 -3.17 20.90
C PRO A 85 7.01 -3.94 22.13
N GLY A 86 7.91 -4.59 22.88
CA GLY A 86 7.60 -5.28 24.13
C GLY A 86 7.44 -4.38 25.37
N GLY A 87 7.51 -3.05 25.24
CA GLY A 87 7.31 -2.09 26.31
C GLY A 87 8.48 -1.13 26.54
N LYS A 88 8.35 -0.31 27.58
CA LYS A 88 9.32 0.69 28.04
C LYS A 88 10.15 0.13 29.18
N PHE A 89 11.47 0.29 29.11
CA PHE A 89 12.41 -0.24 30.10
C PHE A 89 13.39 0.85 30.55
N GLU A 90 13.62 0.95 31.85
CA GLU A 90 14.73 1.71 32.41
C GLU A 90 15.94 0.80 32.54
N VAL A 91 17.02 1.13 31.83
CA VAL A 91 18.29 0.41 31.83
C VAL A 91 19.31 1.21 32.62
N GLU A 92 19.90 0.59 33.64
CA GLU A 92 20.93 1.19 34.48
C GLU A 92 22.32 0.72 34.03
N TYR A 93 23.21 1.67 33.79
CA TYR A 93 24.60 1.44 33.42
C TYR A 93 25.54 1.77 34.58
N ASP A 94 26.55 0.93 34.78
CA ASP A 94 27.58 1.19 35.79
C ASP A 94 28.64 2.19 35.32
N GLU A 95 29.58 2.51 36.20
CA GLU A 95 30.66 3.48 35.95
C GLU A 95 31.60 3.11 34.80
N LEU A 96 31.60 1.85 34.37
CA LEU A 96 32.37 1.37 33.21
C LEU A 96 31.51 1.21 31.96
N GLY A 97 30.21 1.54 32.05
CA GLY A 97 29.24 1.46 30.95
C GLY A 97 28.60 0.09 30.78
N TYR A 98 28.74 -0.86 31.71
CA TYR A 98 28.01 -2.13 31.61
C TYR A 98 26.56 -1.96 32.03
N ALA A 99 25.63 -2.46 31.21
CA ALA A 99 24.21 -2.53 31.60
C ALA A 99 24.03 -3.55 32.73
N LYS A 100 23.69 -3.07 33.93
CA LYS A 100 23.50 -3.91 35.12
C LYS A 100 22.10 -4.49 35.22
N SER A 101 21.09 -3.73 34.84
CA SER A 101 19.69 -4.14 34.93
C SER A 101 18.83 -3.41 33.93
N ALA A 102 17.76 -4.08 33.49
CA ALA A 102 16.66 -3.48 32.74
C ALA A 102 15.35 -3.78 33.45
N VAL A 103 14.66 -2.75 33.92
CA VAL A 103 13.39 -2.88 34.65
C VAL A 103 12.27 -2.32 33.78
N ARG A 104 11.19 -3.08 33.63
CA ARG A 104 10.01 -2.63 32.88
C ARG A 104 9.33 -1.51 33.65
N VAL A 105 9.10 -0.39 32.96
CA VAL A 105 8.36 0.75 33.50
C VAL A 105 6.96 0.68 32.91
N ASN A 106 5.96 0.57 33.77
CA ASN A 106 4.58 0.78 33.37
C ASN A 106 4.29 2.27 33.54
N ASP A 107 3.76 2.92 32.49
CA ASP A 107 3.24 4.29 32.60
C ASP A 107 1.95 4.32 33.44
#